data_AF-Q3YLB8-F1
#
_entry.id   AF-Q3YLB8-F1
#
_cell.length_a   1.000
_cell.length_b   1.000
_cell.length_c   1.000
_cell.angle_alpha   90.00
_cell.angle_beta   90.00
_cell.angle_gamma   90.00
#
_symmetry.space_group_name_H-M   'P 1'
#
loop_
_entity.id
_entity.type
_entity.pdbx_description
1 polymer ?
#
loop_
_entity_poly.entity_id
_entity_poly.type
_entity_poly.pdbx_seq_one_letter_code
_entity_poly.pdbx_strand_id
1 'polypeptide(L)' 'PFIITALVMVHLLFLHETGSNNPLGTTSDSDKIPFHPYYTIKDLLGL' A
#
# COMPACT_ATOMS: atom_id res chain seq x y z
N PRO A 1 -17.31 -14.86 -2.60
CA PRO A 1 -16.92 -13.47 -2.94
C PRO A 1 -16.89 -12.55 -1.71
N PHE A 2 -17.99 -12.40 -0.98
CA PHE A 2 -18.10 -11.46 0.15
C PHE A 2 -17.15 -11.75 1.32
N ILE A 3 -16.92 -13.02 1.66
CA ILE A 3 -15.94 -13.40 2.70
C ILE A 3 -14.53 -12.96 2.27
N ILE A 4 -14.18 -13.13 0.99
CA ILE A 4 -12.88 -12.69 0.46
C ILE A 4 -12.77 -11.16 0.53
N THR A 5 -13.82 -10.42 0.16
CA THR A 5 -13.83 -8.95 0.29
C THR A 5 -13.61 -8.51 1.74
N ALA A 6 -14.25 -9.18 2.71
CA ALA A 6 -14.03 -8.90 4.13
C ALA A 6 -12.57 -9.17 4.55
N LEU A 7 -11.99 -10.28 4.09
CA LEU A 7 -10.58 -10.61 4.34
C LEU A 7 -9.62 -9.60 3.69
N VAL A 8 -9.94 -9.08 2.50
CA VAL A 8 -9.15 -8.01 1.84
C VAL A 8 -9.17 -6.74 2.68
N MET A 9 -10.31 -6.34 3.25
CA MET A 9 -10.37 -5.17 4.13
C MET A 9 -9.53 -5.37 5.41
N VAL A 10 -9.61 -6.56 6.03
CA VAL A 10 -8.77 -6.90 7.20
C VAL A 10 -7.29 -6.89 6.84
N HIS A 11 -6.92 -7.43 5.68
CA HIS A 11 -5.55 -7.41 5.19
C HIS A 11 -5.03 -5.98 4.97
N LEU A 12 -5.82 -5.11 4.33
CA LEU A 12 -5.46 -3.72 4.09
C LEU A 12 -5.35 -2.92 5.40
N LEU A 13 -6.16 -3.24 6.42
CA LEU A 13 -6.06 -2.63 7.74
C LEU A 13 -4.69 -2.94 8.36
N PHE A 14 -4.27 -4.22 8.39
CA PHE A 14 -2.96 -4.57 8.93
C PHE A 14 -1.80 -3.99 8.11
N LEU A 15 -1.95 -3.92 6.78
CA LEU A 15 -0.95 -3.26 5.93
C LEU A 15 -0.85 -1.76 6.22
N HIS A 16 -1.98 -1.10 6.55
CA HIS A 16 -2.00 0.33 6.88
C HIS A 16 -1.26 0.64 8.19
N GLU A 17 -1.32 -0.24 9.18
CA GLU A 17 -0.62 -0.07 10.46
C GLU A 17 0.91 -0.12 10.31
N THR A 18 1.44 -0.99 9.44
CA THR A 18 2.89 -1.12 9.23
C THR A 18 3.42 -0.30 8.06
N GLY A 19 2.56 0.03 7.09
CA GLY A 19 2.95 0.54 5.78
C GLY A 19 3.53 -0.53 4.86
N SER A 20 3.71 -0.15 3.59
CA SER A 20 4.34 -0.99 2.57
C SER A 20 5.85 -1.08 2.76
N ASN A 21 6.42 -2.26 2.53
CA ASN A 21 7.86 -2.42 2.43
C ASN A 21 8.39 -1.86 1.09
N ASN A 22 9.70 -1.70 0.97
CA ASN A 22 10.37 -1.24 -0.26
C ASN A 22 11.36 -2.29 -0.79
N PRO A 23 11.82 -2.16 -2.06
CA PRO A 23 12.69 -3.17 -2.68
C PRO A 23 14.02 -3.42 -1.96
N LEU A 24 14.51 -2.46 -1.19
CA LEU A 24 15.75 -2.59 -0.43
C LEU A 24 15.55 -3.28 0.92
N GLY A 25 14.30 -3.43 1.38
CA GLY A 25 13.97 -4.05 2.66
C GLY A 25 14.44 -3.26 3.88
N THR A 26 14.81 -1.99 3.71
CA THR A 26 15.26 -1.09 4.79
C THR A 26 14.13 -0.15 5.23
N THR A 27 14.31 0.59 6.32
CA THR A 27 13.30 1.56 6.79
C THR A 27 13.14 2.72 5.80
N SER A 28 11.91 3.01 5.37
CA SER A 28 11.58 4.11 4.46
C SER A 28 11.00 5.35 5.14
N ASP A 29 10.96 5.39 6.48
CA ASP A 29 10.29 6.46 7.23
C ASP A 29 10.81 7.86 6.94
N SER A 30 12.09 7.99 6.58
CA SER A 30 12.72 9.28 6.24
C SER A 30 12.40 9.78 4.83
N ASP A 31 11.85 8.93 3.96
CA ASP A 31 11.63 9.24 2.53
C ASP A 31 10.22 8.80 2.08
N LYS A 32 9.22 9.11 2.91
CA LYS A 32 7.81 8.86 2.58
C LYS A 32 7.26 9.97 1.68
N ILE A 33 6.66 9.55 0.57
CA ILE A 33 5.83 10.41 -0.29
C ILE A 33 4.34 10.07 -0.10
N PRO A 34 3.42 11.02 -0.30
CA PRO A 34 1.99 10.75 -0.17
C PRO A 34 1.49 9.79 -1.27
N PHE A 35 0.42 9.04 -0.98
CA PHE A 35 -0.16 8.10 -1.95
C PHE A 35 -0.71 8.81 -3.20
N HIS A 36 -1.46 9.91 -2.99
CA HIS A 36 -1.92 10.78 -4.06
C HIS A 36 -0.99 12.02 -4.16
N PRO A 37 -0.53 12.41 -5.37
CA PRO A 37 -0.90 11.90 -6.69
C PRO A 37 -0.07 10.71 -7.20
N TYR A 38 1.05 10.41 -6.56
CA TYR A 38 2.11 9.57 -7.11
C TYR A 38 1.66 8.14 -7.42
N TYR A 39 1.23 7.39 -6.41
CA TYR A 39 0.81 6.00 -6.58
C TYR A 39 -0.57 5.89 -7.23
N THR A 40 -1.45 6.88 -7.05
CA THR A 40 -2.73 6.92 -7.79
C THR A 40 -2.52 6.94 -9.31
N ILE A 41 -1.61 7.78 -9.80
CA ILE A 41 -1.31 7.85 -11.24
C ILE A 41 -0.56 6.61 -11.70
N LYS A 42 0.41 6.13 -10.89
CA LYS A 42 1.16 4.91 -11.20
C LYS A 42 0.23 3.71 -11.39
N ASP A 43 -0.69 3.49 -10.46
CA ASP A 43 -1.65 2.39 -10.50
C ASP A 43 -2.64 2.54 -11.67
N LEU A 44 -3.07 3.78 -11.99
CA LEU A 44 -3.92 4.05 -13.16
C LEU A 44 -3.24 3.70 -14.49
N LEU A 45 -1.92 3.93 -14.59
CA LEU A 45 -1.13 3.55 -15.76
C LEU A 45 -0.83 2.04 -15.82
N GLY A 46 -0.92 1.33 -14.67
CA GLY A 46 -0.62 -0.08 -14.55
C GLY A 46 0.87 -0.42 -14.67
N LEU A 47 1.75 0.52 -14.28
CA LEU A 47 3.21 0.43 -14.37
C LEU A 47 3.88 0.01 -13.04
#